data_AF-Q6R8I9-F1
#
_entry.id   AF-Q6R8I9-F1
#
_cell.length_a   1.000
_cell.length_b   1.000
_cell.length_c   1.000
_cell.angle_alpha   90.00
_cell.angle_beta   90.00
_cell.angle_gamma   90.00
#
_symmetry.space_group_name_H-M   'P 1'
#
loop_
_entity.id
_entity.type
_entity.pdbx_description
1 polymer ?
#
loop_
_entity_poly.entity_id
_entity_poly.type
_entity_poly.pdbx_seq_one_letter_code
_entity_poly.pdbx_strand_id
1 'polypeptide(L)' 'LKHEAANMMKKIEQLEASKRKLLGEGIGSCSIEELQQIEQQLEKSVKCIRARKTQVFKEQIEQLKQKEKALAAENEK' A
#
# COMPACT_ATOMS: atom_id res chain seq x y z
N LEU A 1 -15.55 12.91 -27.76
CA LEU A 1 -16.21 13.48 -26.56
C LEU A 1 -17.20 12.54 -25.87
N LYS A 2 -18.45 12.35 -26.33
CA LYS A 2 -19.43 11.49 -25.62
C LYS A 2 -18.99 10.02 -25.47
N HIS A 3 -18.41 9.44 -26.53
CA HIS A 3 -17.93 8.06 -26.50
C HIS A 3 -16.72 7.86 -25.58
N GLU A 4 -15.77 8.79 -25.60
CA GLU A 4 -14.60 8.76 -24.71
C GLU A 4 -15.00 8.91 -23.24
N ALA A 5 -15.96 9.80 -22.95
CA ALA A 5 -16.50 9.94 -21.60
C ALA A 5 -17.17 8.66 -21.10
N ALA A 6 -17.96 7.99 -21.96
CA ALA A 6 -18.57 6.70 -21.63
C ALA A 6 -17.52 5.60 -21.38
N ASN A 7 -16.45 5.56 -22.19
CA ASN A 7 -15.36 4.60 -22.00
C ASN A 7 -14.61 4.86 -20.68
N MET A 8 -14.38 6.12 -20.33
CA MET A 8 -13.75 6.50 -19.08
C MET A 8 -14.61 6.12 -17.87
N MET A 9 -15.93 6.37 -17.94
CA MET A 9 -16.88 6.00 -16.90
C MET A 9 -16.90 4.49 -16.66
N LYS A 10 -16.96 3.69 -17.72
CA LYS A 10 -16.88 2.22 -17.63
C LYS A 10 -15.58 1.75 -16.97
N LYS A 11 -14.45 2.41 -17.26
CA LYS A 11 -13.16 2.08 -16.64
C LYS A 11 -13.15 2.42 -15.15
N ILE A 12 -13.76 3.53 -14.75
CA ILE A 12 -13.91 3.91 -13.34
C ILE A 12 -14.74 2.86 -12.60
N GLU A 13 -15.89 2.46 -13.14
CA GLU A 13 -16.77 1.45 -12.54
C GLU A 13 -16.05 0.11 -12.33
N GLN A 14 -15.25 -0.31 -13.30
CA GLN A 14 -14.43 -1.52 -13.20
C GLN A 14 -13.36 -1.42 -12.10
N LEU A 15 -12.70 -0.27 -11.98
CA LEU A 15 -11.71 -0.02 -10.94
C LEU A 15 -12.35 0.03 -9.54
N GLU A 16 -13.52 0.65 -9.41
CA GLU A 16 -14.25 0.69 -8.15
C GLU A 16 -14.77 -0.68 -7.73
N ALA A 17 -15.28 -1.48 -8.66
CA ALA A 17 -15.66 -2.87 -8.39
C ALA A 17 -14.46 -3.70 -7.91
N SER A 18 -13.32 -3.56 -8.58
CA SER A 18 -12.08 -4.24 -8.20
C SER A 18 -11.60 -3.79 -6.80
N LYS A 19 -11.66 -2.49 -6.51
CA LYS A 19 -11.33 -1.94 -5.18
C LYS A 19 -12.22 -2.53 -4.09
N ARG A 20 -13.54 -2.60 -4.30
CA ARG A 20 -14.48 -3.18 -3.34
C ARG A 20 -14.15 -4.65 -3.04
N LYS A 21 -13.87 -5.45 -4.06
CA LYS A 21 -13.42 -6.85 -3.88
C LYS A 21 -12.15 -6.94 -3.04
N LEU A 22 -11.14 -6.10 -3.31
CA LEU A 22 -9.91 -6.04 -2.50
C LEU A 22 -10.15 -5.62 -1.04
N LEU A 23 -11.22 -4.87 -0.77
CA LEU A 23 -11.62 -4.46 0.58
C LEU A 23 -12.50 -5.49 1.31
N GLY A 24 -12.79 -6.64 0.68
CA GLY A 24 -13.62 -7.67 1.28
C GLY A 24 -15.12 -7.57 0.93
N GLU A 25 -15.51 -6.58 0.14
CA GLU A 25 -16.91 -6.32 -0.18
C GLU A 25 -17.37 -7.11 -1.40
N GLY A 26 -18.61 -7.63 -1.38
CA GLY A 26 -19.19 -8.32 -2.53
C GLY A 26 -18.50 -9.63 -2.92
N ILE A 27 -17.73 -10.21 -1.99
CA ILE A 27 -16.95 -11.44 -2.21
C ILE A 27 -17.83 -12.67 -2.47
N GLY A 28 -19.06 -12.69 -1.98
CA GLY A 28 -19.97 -13.84 -2.13
C GLY A 28 -20.32 -14.21 -3.57
N SER A 29 -20.09 -13.32 -4.55
CA SER A 29 -20.28 -13.60 -5.98
C SER A 29 -19.00 -13.97 -6.72
N CYS A 30 -17.85 -13.99 -6.04
CA CYS A 30 -16.57 -14.32 -6.65
C CYS A 30 -16.38 -15.83 -6.78
N SER A 31 -15.69 -16.25 -7.83
CA SER A 31 -15.24 -17.64 -7.95
C SER A 31 -14.10 -17.94 -6.98
N ILE A 32 -13.84 -19.23 -6.73
CA ILE A 32 -12.71 -19.66 -5.90
C ILE A 32 -11.37 -19.15 -6.48
N GLU A 33 -11.21 -19.19 -7.80
CA GLU A 33 -10.02 -18.70 -8.48
C GLU A 33 -9.82 -17.19 -8.29
N GLU A 34 -10.90 -16.41 -8.42
CA GLU A 34 -10.85 -14.95 -8.18
C GLU A 34 -10.46 -14.66 -6.72
N LEU A 35 -10.97 -15.45 -5.76
CA LEU A 35 -10.66 -15.28 -4.35
C LEU A 35 -9.19 -15.58 -4.05
N GLN A 36 -8.65 -16.65 -4.62
CA GLN A 36 -7.23 -16.99 -4.49
C GLN A 36 -6.33 -15.89 -5.07
N GLN A 37 -6.71 -15.30 -6.21
CA GLN A 37 -5.95 -14.19 -6.79
C GLN A 37 -5.98 -12.95 -5.90
N ILE A 38 -7.15 -12.61 -5.35
CA ILE A 38 -7.31 -11.48 -4.42
C ILE A 38 -6.44 -11.70 -3.17
N GLU A 39 -6.48 -12.90 -2.59
CA GLU A 39 -5.68 -13.25 -1.41
C GLU A 39 -4.18 -13.11 -1.68
N GLN A 40 -3.67 -13.71 -2.76
CA GLN A 40 -2.26 -13.61 -3.13
C GLN A 40 -1.83 -12.17 -3.38
N GLN A 41 -2.66 -11.37 -4.05
CA GLN A 41 -2.38 -9.96 -4.31
C GLN A 41 -2.32 -9.15 -3.01
N LEU A 42 -3.25 -9.38 -2.08
CA LEU A 42 -3.26 -8.71 -0.78
C LEU A 42 -2.05 -9.10 0.06
N GLU A 43 -1.71 -10.39 0.14
CA GLU A 43 -0.56 -10.89 0.89
C GLU A 43 0.74 -10.24 0.38
N LYS A 44 0.97 -10.27 -0.94
CA LYS A 44 2.14 -9.64 -1.56
C LYS A 44 2.20 -8.14 -1.25
N SER A 45 1.07 -7.45 -1.40
CA SER A 45 0.99 -6.00 -1.17
C SER A 45 1.32 -5.64 0.28
N VAL A 46 0.74 -6.38 1.23
CA VAL A 46 0.98 -6.18 2.67
C VAL A 46 2.44 -6.43 3.03
N LYS A 47 3.05 -7.50 2.48
CA LYS A 47 4.48 -7.79 2.68
C LYS A 47 5.36 -6.65 2.20
N CYS A 48 5.11 -6.12 1.00
CA CYS A 48 5.84 -4.98 0.44
C CYS A 48 5.68 -3.71 1.30
N ILE A 49 4.45 -3.39 1.71
CA ILE A 49 4.17 -2.21 2.54
C ILE A 49 4.90 -2.30 3.88
N ARG A 50 4.84 -3.47 4.55
CA ARG A 50 5.55 -3.70 5.82
C ARG A 50 7.05 -3.56 5.66
N ALA A 51 7.64 -4.19 4.63
CA ALA A 51 9.07 -4.09 4.36
C ALA A 51 9.53 -2.63 4.16
N ARG A 52 8.79 -1.86 3.35
CA ARG A 52 9.08 -0.44 3.13
C ARG A 52 8.93 0.38 4.41
N LYS A 53 7.86 0.16 5.18
CA LYS A 53 7.64 0.86 6.46
C LYS A 53 8.77 0.57 7.46
N THR A 54 9.20 -0.69 7.56
CA THR A 54 10.34 -1.08 8.39
C THR A 54 11.62 -0.40 7.94
N GLN A 55 11.89 -0.33 6.63
CA GLN A 55 13.06 0.35 6.11
C GLN A 55 13.07 1.83 6.48
N VAL A 56 11.97 2.55 6.20
CA VAL A 56 11.85 3.98 6.51
C VAL A 56 12.05 4.26 8.00
N PHE A 57 11.46 3.43 8.88
CA PHE A 57 11.66 3.61 10.31
C PHE A 57 13.08 3.30 10.78
N LYS A 58 13.76 2.31 10.18
CA LYS A 58 15.18 2.08 10.47
C LYS A 58 16.04 3.28 10.10
N GLU A 59 15.81 3.87 8.93
CA GLU A 59 16.50 5.07 8.47
C GLU A 59 16.27 6.26 9.42
N GLN A 60 15.02 6.48 9.85
CA GLN A 60 14.70 7.53 10.83
C GLN A 60 15.36 7.31 12.19
N ILE A 61 15.36 6.08 12.70
CA ILE A 61 16.02 5.74 13.96
C ILE A 61 17.53 6.02 13.88
N GLU A 62 18.17 5.64 12.77
CA GLU A 62 19.60 5.87 12.58
C GLU A 62 19.93 7.37 12.51
N GLN A 63 19.14 8.16 11.77
CA GLN A 63 19.29 9.61 11.73
C GLN A 63 19.16 10.25 13.13
N LEU A 64 18.18 9.80 13.93
CA LEU A 64 18.00 10.30 15.29
C LEU A 64 19.17 9.94 16.20
N LYS A 65 19.70 8.71 16.12
CA LYS A 65 20.89 8.30 16.88
C LYS A 65 22.14 9.09 16.51
N GLN A 66 22.32 9.39 15.22
CA GLN A 66 23.43 10.23 14.78
C GLN A 66 23.31 11.66 15.30
N LYS A 67 22.09 12.22 15.26
CA LYS A 67 21.82 13.55 15.83
C LYS A 67 22.06 13.59 17.33
N GLU A 68 21.63 12.57 18.06
CA GLU A 68 21.87 12.44 19.51
C GLU A 68 23.38 12.46 19.82
N LYS A 69 24.18 11.66 19.10
CA LYS A 69 25.63 11.64 19.26
C LYS A 69 26.29 12.98 18.97
N ALA A 70 25.85 13.67 17.91
CA ALA A 70 26.40 14.98 17.55
C ALA A 70 26.12 16.03 18.63
N LEU A 71 24.90 16.05 19.17
CA LEU A 71 24.51 16.96 20.25
C LEU A 71 25.25 16.65 21.56
N ALA A 72 25.45 15.37 21.88
CA ALA A 72 26.24 14.98 23.05
C ALA A 72 27.69 15.49 22.96
N ALA A 73 28.33 15.32 21.80
CA ALA A 73 29.69 15.80 21.56
C ALA A 73 29.80 17.34 21.59
N GLU A 74 28.75 18.06 21.16
CA GLU A 74 28.69 19.52 21.27
C GLU A 74 28.56 19.99 22.72
N ASN A 75 27.76 19.28 23.53
CA ASN A 75 27.55 19.63 24.95
C ASN A 75 28.76 19.32 25.85
N GLU A 76 29.64 18.39 25.45
CA GLU A 76 30.88 18.08 26.16
C GLU A 76 32.01 19.09 25.89
N LYS A 77 31.78 20.08 25.03
CA LYS A 77 32.75 21.07 24.60
C LYS A 77 32.58 22.41 25.34
#